data_AF-V9H0F2-F1
#
_entry.id   AF-V9H0F2-F1
#
_cell.length_a   1.000
_cell.length_b   1.000
_cell.length_c   1.000
_cell.angle_alpha   90.00
_cell.angle_beta   90.00
_cell.angle_gamma   90.00
#
_symmetry.space_group_name_H-M   'P 1'
#
loop_
_entity.id
_entity.type
_entity.pdbx_description
1 polymer ?
#
loop_
_entity_poly.entity_id
_entity_poly.type
_entity_poly.pdbx_seq_one_letter_code
_entity_poly.pdbx_strand_id
1 'polypeptide(L)'
;IPYNPRGQGIIEWAHQTLQRMLKRQKGGIGGQLPPQSKLHLALFTLKFLTPGTDGKTPAERHWQVLEEKRKVYLKVLRKSPEEGQWKGPVDLLTWGRGYACVFTGD
;
A
#
# COMPACT_ATOMS: atom_id res chain seq x y z
N ILE A 1 12.64 -6.17 16.31
CA ILE A 1 12.88 -5.33 17.50
C ILE A 1 11.64 -5.44 18.37
N PRO A 2 11.71 -6.12 19.53
CA PRO A 2 10.61 -6.15 20.49
C PRO A 2 10.14 -4.72 20.80
N TYR A 3 8.82 -4.52 20.86
CA TYR A 3 8.18 -3.24 21.23
C TYR A 3 8.47 -2.02 20.33
N ASN A 4 8.97 -2.20 19.11
CA ASN A 4 9.13 -1.10 18.15
C ASN A 4 7.99 -1.09 17.11
N PRO A 5 7.03 -0.14 17.19
CA PRO A 5 5.88 -0.09 16.28
C PRO A 5 6.24 0.33 14.85
N ARG A 6 7.45 0.89 14.61
CA ARG A 6 7.82 1.45 13.30
C ARG A 6 7.81 0.41 12.18
N GLY A 7 8.00 -0.87 12.49
CA GLY A 7 7.89 -1.97 11.52
C GLY A 7 6.45 -2.31 11.11
N GLN A 8 5.44 -1.80 11.83
CA GLN A 8 4.02 -2.12 11.64
C GLN A 8 3.23 -0.98 11.00
N GLY A 9 3.88 0.07 10.49
CA GLY A 9 3.20 1.26 9.97
C GLY A 9 2.15 0.97 8.89
N ILE A 10 2.34 -0.08 8.08
CA ILE A 10 1.33 -0.51 7.08
C ILE A 10 0.05 -1.00 7.76
N ILE A 11 0.17 -1.82 8.81
CA ILE A 11 -0.98 -2.38 9.54
C ILE A 11 -1.68 -1.27 10.33
N GLU A 12 -0.91 -0.41 10.99
CA GLU A 12 -1.46 0.74 11.73
C GLU A 12 -2.23 1.69 10.79
N TRP A 13 -1.69 1.98 9.61
CA TRP A 13 -2.37 2.80 8.61
C TRP A 13 -3.66 2.13 8.08
N ALA A 14 -3.62 0.83 7.84
CA ALA A 14 -4.81 0.06 7.46
C ALA A 14 -5.89 0.09 8.56
N HIS A 15 -5.48 -0.04 9.83
CA HIS A 15 -6.38 0.04 10.98
C HIS A 15 -7.05 1.43 11.07
N GLN A 16 -6.27 2.51 10.96
CA GLN A 16 -6.81 3.87 10.95
C GLN A 16 -7.81 4.09 9.80
N THR A 17 -7.50 3.56 8.62
CA THR A 17 -8.38 3.64 7.43
C THR A 17 -9.70 2.91 7.68
N LEU A 18 -9.65 1.70 8.26
CA LEU A 18 -10.84 0.93 8.60
C LEU A 18 -11.68 1.64 9.66
N GLN A 19 -11.08 2.16 10.73
CA GLN A 19 -11.79 2.92 11.76
C GLN A 19 -12.50 4.14 11.17
N ARG A 20 -11.84 4.86 10.25
CA ARG A 20 -12.45 6.01 9.57
C ARG A 20 -13.66 5.58 8.75
N MET A 21 -13.57 4.47 8.03
CA MET A 21 -14.70 3.94 7.25
C MET A 21 -15.87 3.52 8.15
N LEU A 22 -15.60 2.81 9.24
CA LEU A 22 -16.63 2.41 10.21
C LEU A 22 -17.31 3.63 10.84
N LYS A 23 -16.57 4.71 11.14
CA LYS A 23 -17.15 5.97 11.62
C LYS A 23 -18.08 6.61 10.57
N ARG A 24 -17.69 6.63 9.29
CA ARG A 24 -18.52 7.15 8.20
C ARG A 24 -19.83 6.38 8.02
N GLN A 25 -19.81 5.07 8.26
CA GLN A 25 -21.00 4.22 8.15
C GLN A 25 -22.06 4.48 9.23
N LYS A 26 -21.67 5.02 10.39
CA LYS A 26 -22.61 5.29 11.50
C LYS A 26 -23.73 6.28 11.14
N GLY A 27 -23.54 7.12 10.11
CA GLY A 27 -24.53 8.09 9.64
C GLY A 27 -25.45 7.61 8.52
N GLY A 28 -25.32 6.36 8.04
CA GLY A 28 -26.14 5.82 6.94
C GLY A 28 -26.78 4.47 7.27
N ILE A 29 -27.05 3.63 6.25
CA ILE A 29 -27.61 2.27 6.38
C ILE A 29 -26.82 1.42 7.41
N GLY A 30 -25.53 1.71 7.58
CA GLY A 30 -24.66 1.05 8.54
C GLY A 30 -24.97 1.27 10.00
N GLY A 31 -25.78 2.27 10.42
CA GLY A 31 -26.03 2.55 11.84
C GLY A 31 -26.67 1.38 12.61
N GLN A 32 -27.67 0.75 11.98
CA GLN A 32 -28.48 -0.32 12.58
C GLN A 32 -27.98 -1.74 12.30
N LEU A 33 -26.92 -1.90 11.50
CA LEU A 33 -26.39 -3.22 11.15
C LEU A 33 -25.66 -3.90 12.33
N PRO A 34 -25.67 -5.24 12.39
CA PRO A 34 -24.80 -6.00 13.27
C PRO A 34 -23.31 -5.68 13.05
N PRO A 35 -22.44 -5.84 14.07
CA PRO A 35 -21.01 -5.51 13.96
C PRO A 35 -20.30 -6.17 12.77
N GLN A 36 -20.60 -7.44 12.47
CA GLN A 36 -19.99 -8.17 11.36
C GLN A 36 -20.41 -7.62 10.00
N SER A 37 -21.70 -7.28 9.83
CA SER A 37 -22.23 -6.68 8.61
C SER A 37 -21.63 -5.28 8.36
N LYS A 38 -21.43 -4.49 9.41
CA LYS A 38 -20.69 -3.21 9.34
C LYS A 38 -19.28 -3.42 8.82
N LEU A 39 -18.55 -4.38 9.38
CA LEU A 39 -17.20 -4.72 8.96
C LEU A 39 -17.15 -5.18 7.49
N HIS A 40 -18.04 -6.09 7.10
CA HIS A 40 -18.12 -6.57 5.70
C HIS A 40 -18.37 -5.42 4.73
N LEU A 41 -19.33 -4.56 5.02
CA LEU A 41 -19.61 -3.39 4.18
C LEU A 41 -18.40 -2.45 4.11
N ALA A 42 -17.69 -2.24 5.23
CA ALA A 42 -16.52 -1.36 5.27
C ALA A 42 -15.39 -1.92 4.42
N LEU A 43 -15.11 -3.22 4.54
CA LEU A 43 -14.10 -3.90 3.74
C LEU A 43 -14.49 -3.93 2.27
N PHE A 44 -15.75 -4.21 1.95
CA PHE A 44 -16.23 -4.20 0.57
C PHE A 44 -16.00 -2.84 -0.09
N THR A 45 -16.43 -1.75 0.56
CA THR A 45 -16.20 -0.39 0.04
C THR A 45 -14.72 -0.08 -0.13
N LEU A 46 -13.89 -0.39 0.88
CA LEU A 46 -12.45 -0.11 0.83
C LEU A 46 -11.72 -0.93 -0.24
N LYS A 47 -12.13 -2.18 -0.49
CA LYS A 47 -11.40 -3.11 -1.38
C LYS A 47 -11.89 -3.05 -2.83
N PHE A 48 -13.18 -2.82 -3.05
CA PHE A 48 -13.81 -2.94 -4.37
C PHE A 48 -14.40 -1.63 -4.90
N LEU A 49 -14.68 -0.63 -4.05
CA LEU A 49 -15.32 0.61 -4.49
C LEU A 49 -14.41 1.84 -4.37
N THR A 50 -13.22 1.70 -3.78
CA THR A 50 -12.27 2.81 -3.61
C THR A 50 -11.15 2.68 -4.63
N PRO A 51 -11.19 3.40 -5.76
CA PRO A 51 -10.12 3.35 -6.74
C PRO A 51 -8.85 4.03 -6.20
N GLY A 52 -7.70 3.48 -6.55
CA GLY A 52 -6.42 4.11 -6.34
C GLY A 52 -6.09 5.15 -7.41
N THR A 53 -4.89 5.72 -7.34
CA THR A 53 -4.40 6.76 -8.26
C THR A 53 -4.27 6.30 -9.73
N ASP A 54 -4.18 5.00 -9.96
CA ASP A 54 -4.11 4.36 -11.28
C ASP A 54 -5.51 3.95 -11.80
N GLY A 55 -6.58 4.37 -11.12
CA GLY A 55 -7.96 3.99 -11.43
C GLY A 55 -8.34 2.57 -11.01
N LYS A 56 -7.40 1.75 -10.53
CA LYS A 56 -7.64 0.36 -10.12
C LYS A 56 -8.00 0.28 -8.64
N THR A 57 -8.93 -0.59 -8.31
CA THR A 57 -9.31 -0.93 -6.95
C THR A 57 -8.24 -1.81 -6.28
N PRO A 58 -8.14 -1.81 -4.94
CA PRO A 58 -7.23 -2.71 -4.23
C PRO A 58 -7.43 -4.19 -4.57
N ALA A 59 -8.66 -4.63 -4.83
CA ALA A 59 -8.94 -6.00 -5.23
C ALA A 59 -8.39 -6.33 -6.63
N GLU A 60 -8.58 -5.44 -7.61
CA GLU A 60 -8.01 -5.60 -8.95
C GLU A 60 -6.48 -5.64 -8.91
N ARG A 61 -5.86 -4.74 -8.13
CA ARG A 61 -4.40 -4.76 -7.93
C ARG A 61 -3.93 -6.07 -7.32
N HIS A 62 -4.64 -6.57 -6.30
CA HIS A 62 -4.29 -7.83 -5.64
C HIS A 62 -4.32 -9.02 -6.61
N TRP A 63 -5.32 -9.06 -7.50
CA TRP A 63 -5.45 -10.14 -8.49
C TRP A 63 -4.44 -10.00 -9.64
N GLN A 64 -4.12 -8.77 -10.06
CA GLN A 64 -3.19 -8.49 -11.15
C GLN A 64 -1.71 -8.65 -10.78
N VAL A 65 -1.35 -8.82 -9.51
CA VAL A 65 0.05 -9.05 -9.08
C VAL A 65 0.68 -10.25 -9.82
N LEU A 66 -0.13 -11.21 -10.28
CA LEU A 66 0.36 -12.39 -11.00
C LEU A 66 0.72 -12.12 -12.48
N GLU A 67 0.23 -11.02 -13.07
CA GLU A 67 0.34 -10.75 -14.51
C GLU A 67 1.41 -9.72 -14.88
N GLU A 68 2.22 -9.22 -13.93
CA GLU A 68 3.24 -8.20 -14.23
C GLU A 68 4.46 -8.76 -15.00
N LYS A 69 4.20 -8.96 -16.29
CA LYS A 69 4.98 -8.62 -17.48
C LYS A 69 6.34 -7.97 -17.19
N ARG A 70 7.38 -8.56 -17.79
CA ARG A 70 8.73 -8.02 -18.04
C ARG A 70 8.76 -6.49 -17.98
N LYS A 71 9.17 -5.94 -16.83
CA LYS A 71 9.41 -4.50 -16.67
C LYS A 71 10.75 -4.16 -17.30
N VAL A 72 10.74 -3.19 -18.22
CA VAL A 72 11.96 -2.43 -18.55
C VAL A 72 12.25 -1.57 -17.33
N TYR A 73 13.33 -1.89 -16.63
CA TYR A 73 13.70 -1.16 -15.43
C TYR A 73 14.31 0.20 -15.79
N LEU A 74 13.79 1.27 -15.19
CA LEU A 74 14.42 2.59 -15.29
C LEU A 74 15.75 2.55 -14.53
N LYS A 75 16.81 3.06 -15.14
CA LYS A 75 18.11 3.19 -14.50
C LYS A 75 18.14 4.45 -13.62
N VAL A 76 18.50 4.31 -12.35
CA VAL A 76 18.57 5.42 -11.38
C VAL A 76 19.89 5.43 -10.61
N LEU A 77 20.28 6.60 -10.09
CA LEU A 77 21.39 6.71 -9.15
C LEU A 77 20.88 6.45 -7.72
N ARG A 78 21.63 5.68 -6.94
CA ARG A 78 21.34 5.39 -5.54
C ARG A 78 22.39 6.06 -4.66
N LYS A 79 21.96 6.83 -3.66
CA LYS A 79 22.88 7.34 -2.63
C LYS A 79 23.21 6.23 -1.63
N SER A 80 24.50 5.93 -1.45
CA SER A 80 24.97 5.00 -0.41
C SER A 80 24.65 5.57 0.97
N PRO A 81 23.95 4.84 1.86
CA PRO A 81 23.72 5.29 3.23
C PRO A 81 25.01 5.39 4.05
N GLU A 82 26.01 4.57 3.72
CA GLU A 82 27.27 4.44 4.46
C GLU A 82 28.28 5.53 4.08
N GLU A 83 28.46 5.77 2.78
CA GLU A 83 29.47 6.69 2.25
C GLU A 83 28.89 8.05 1.83
N GLY A 84 27.57 8.16 1.71
CA GLY A 84 26.89 9.35 1.20
C GLY A 84 27.10 9.64 -0.28
N GLN A 85 27.86 8.81 -1.01
CA GLN A 85 28.14 8.97 -2.44
C GLN A 85 27.00 8.41 -3.31
N TRP A 86 26.77 9.02 -4.47
CA TRP A 86 25.87 8.48 -5.48
C TRP A 86 26.58 7.35 -6.24
N LYS A 87 25.97 6.16 -6.25
CA LYS A 87 26.44 4.95 -6.93
C LYS A 87 25.43 4.50 -7.98
N GLY A 88 25.90 3.72 -8.96
CA GLY A 88 25.05 3.18 -10.05
C GLY A 88 25.07 4.04 -11.30
N PRO A 89 24.48 3.53 -12.40
CA PRO A 89 23.04 3.32 -12.50
C PRO A 89 22.53 1.92 -12.10
N VAL A 90 21.49 1.87 -11.25
CA VAL A 90 20.84 0.64 -10.75
C VAL A 90 19.40 0.52 -11.27
N ASP A 91 18.89 -0.70 -11.34
CA ASP A 91 17.54 -0.95 -11.84
C ASP A 91 16.47 -0.58 -10.81
N LEU A 92 15.55 0.32 -11.16
CA LEU A 92 14.42 0.70 -10.33
C LEU A 92 13.26 -0.29 -10.52
N LEU A 93 12.95 -1.06 -9.48
CA LEU A 93 11.87 -2.05 -9.49
C LEU A 93 10.50 -1.38 -9.30
N THR A 94 10.40 -0.49 -8.32
CA THR A 94 9.18 0.27 -8.01
C THR A 94 9.52 1.47 -7.11
N TRP A 95 8.63 2.45 -7.07
CA TRP A 95 8.71 3.57 -6.12
C TRP A 95 7.32 3.98 -5.66
N GLY A 96 7.28 4.63 -4.50
CA GLY A 96 6.06 5.16 -3.91
C GLY A 96 6.35 6.39 -3.09
N ARG A 97 5.33 6.86 -2.37
CA ARG A 97 5.50 8.02 -1.48
C ARG A 97 6.48 7.68 -0.36
N GLY A 98 7.64 8.32 -0.38
CA GLY A 98 8.66 8.20 0.66
C GLY A 98 9.57 6.97 0.56
N TYR A 99 9.50 6.18 -0.52
CA TYR A 99 10.38 5.02 -0.71
C TYR A 99 10.61 4.68 -2.19
N ALA A 100 11.73 4.01 -2.45
CA ALA A 100 12.06 3.41 -3.74
C ALA A 100 12.68 2.03 -3.50
N CYS A 101 12.40 1.08 -4.38
CA CYS A 101 12.97 -0.26 -4.38
C CYS A 101 13.82 -0.43 -5.63
N VAL A 102 15.11 -0.69 -5.43
CA VAL A 102 16.10 -0.82 -6.51
C VAL A 102 16.78 -2.17 -6.42
N PHE A 103 17.20 -2.71 -7.56
CA PHE A 103 18.00 -3.92 -7.67
C PHE A 103 19.46 -3.52 -7.96
N THR A 104 20.32 -3.77 -6.98
CA THR A 104 21.78 -3.70 -7.11
C THR A 104 22.22 -5.14 -7.35
N GLY A 105 22.54 -5.50 -8.59
CA GLY A 105 22.89 -6.88 -8.97
C GLY A 105 24.26 -7.35 -8.46
N ASP A 106 24.63 -6.93 -7.26
CA ASP A 106 25.86 -7.31 -6.55
C ASP A 106 25.71 -8.69 -5.90
#